data_AF-A0A957TG58-F1
#
_entry.id   AF-A0A957TG58-F1
#
_cell.length_a   1.000
_cell.length_b   1.000
_cell.length_c   1.000
_cell.angle_alpha   90.00
_cell.angle_beta   90.00
_cell.angle_gamma   90.00
#
_symmetry.space_group_name_H-M   'P 1'
#
loop_
_entity.id
_entity.type
_entity.pdbx_description
1 polymer ?
#
loop_
_entity_poly.entity_id
_entity_poly.type
_entity_poly.pdbx_seq_one_letter_code
_entity_poly.pdbx_strand_id
1 'polypeptide(L)'
;MDTKERNEKIELYGRGHDMLLQTLKDIPQKMWTFKPAPTEWSVHEILVHLADSESNAALRARKLIVEPGGMLMGYDQDVWAVELNYHDQSWEDAMEVVRLVRKTTYELLKKQPDEVF
;
A
#
# COMPACT_ATOMS: atom_id res chain seq x y z
N MET A 1 8.97 19.62 -6.05
CA MET A 1 9.01 18.47 -6.96
C MET A 1 8.61 18.98 -8.32
N ASP A 2 9.43 18.76 -9.34
CA ASP A 2 9.05 19.14 -10.71
C ASP A 2 8.17 18.06 -11.38
N THR A 3 7.59 18.39 -12.53
CA THR A 3 6.70 17.48 -13.29
C THR A 3 7.39 16.17 -13.67
N LYS A 4 8.70 16.19 -13.95
CA LYS A 4 9.46 14.99 -14.31
C LYS A 4 9.62 14.07 -13.11
N GLU A 5 10.11 14.60 -12.00
CA GLU A 5 10.29 13.87 -10.73
C GLU A 5 8.94 13.29 -10.24
N ARG A 6 7.86 14.06 -10.38
CA ARG A 6 6.50 13.60 -10.06
C ARG A 6 6.10 12.40 -10.92
N ASN A 7 6.26 12.49 -12.24
CA ASN A 7 5.89 11.42 -13.15
C ASN A 7 6.72 10.16 -12.91
N GLU A 8 8.02 10.30 -12.62
CA GLU A 8 8.89 9.18 -12.23
C GLU A 8 8.39 8.48 -10.96
N LYS A 9 7.95 9.24 -9.95
CA LYS A 9 7.34 8.67 -8.73
C LYS A 9 6.01 7.99 -8.99
N ILE A 10 5.16 8.53 -9.86
CA ILE A 10 3.89 7.89 -10.26
C ILE A 10 4.18 6.55 -10.97
N GLU A 11 5.14 6.51 -11.89
CA GLU A 11 5.54 5.27 -12.56
C GLU A 11 6.19 4.26 -11.59
N LEU A 12 6.95 4.73 -10.59
CA LEU A 12 7.47 3.87 -9.53
C LEU A 12 6.32 3.30 -8.66
N TYR A 13 5.34 4.12 -8.29
CA TYR A 13 4.15 3.71 -7.53
C TYR A 13 3.37 2.61 -8.26
N GLY A 14 3.17 2.76 -9.58
CA GLY A 14 2.47 1.78 -10.41
C GLY A 14 3.19 0.42 -10.50
N ARG A 15 4.53 0.42 -10.53
CA ARG A 15 5.36 -0.80 -10.59
C ARG A 15 5.60 -1.46 -9.22
N GLY A 16 5.28 -0.77 -8.13
CA GLY A 16 5.63 -1.20 -6.76
C GLY A 16 5.12 -2.60 -6.40
N HIS A 17 3.90 -2.96 -6.85
CA HIS A 17 3.34 -4.29 -6.64
C HIS A 17 4.21 -5.39 -7.28
N ASP A 18 4.55 -5.24 -8.56
CA ASP A 18 5.32 -6.26 -9.28
C ASP A 18 6.75 -6.35 -8.77
N MET A 19 7.34 -5.22 -8.37
CA MET A 19 8.65 -5.17 -7.72
C MET A 19 8.64 -5.94 -6.40
N LEU A 20 7.61 -5.74 -5.56
CA LEU A 20 7.45 -6.47 -4.32
C LEU A 20 7.32 -7.98 -4.57
N LEU A 21 6.43 -8.40 -5.46
CA LEU A 21 6.28 -9.82 -5.81
C LEU A 21 7.57 -10.44 -6.34
N GLN A 22 8.39 -9.67 -7.07
CA GLN A 22 9.68 -10.14 -7.53
C GLN A 22 10.67 -10.33 -6.38
N THR A 23 10.73 -9.42 -5.42
CA THR A 23 11.58 -9.54 -4.22
C THR A 23 11.16 -10.71 -3.35
N LEU A 24 9.86 -10.97 -3.21
CA LEU A 24 9.35 -12.09 -2.40
C LEU A 24 9.78 -13.46 -2.91
N LYS A 25 10.10 -13.61 -4.20
CA LYS A 25 10.62 -14.87 -4.77
C LYS A 25 11.95 -15.31 -4.18
N ASP A 26 12.72 -14.36 -3.64
CA ASP A 26 14.01 -14.63 -3.02
C ASP A 26 13.88 -15.07 -1.55
N ILE A 27 12.66 -15.02 -0.98
CA ILE A 27 12.37 -15.33 0.42
C ILE A 27 11.60 -16.64 0.50
N PRO A 28 12.12 -17.69 1.17
CA PRO A 28 11.38 -18.94 1.36
C PRO A 28 10.04 -18.70 2.08
N GLN A 29 8.93 -19.17 1.50
CA GLN A 29 7.57 -18.95 2.03
C GLN A 29 7.43 -19.31 3.52
N LYS A 30 8.08 -20.38 3.97
CA LYS A 30 8.07 -20.83 5.38
C LYS A 30 8.62 -19.79 6.37
N MET A 31 9.38 -18.81 5.90
CA MET A 31 9.93 -17.72 6.70
C MET A 31 8.97 -16.53 6.79
N TRP A 32 7.87 -16.52 6.03
CA TRP A 32 7.03 -15.33 5.96
C TRP A 32 6.30 -15.03 7.26
N THR A 33 6.05 -16.04 8.09
CA THR A 33 5.44 -15.90 9.41
C THR A 33 6.46 -15.71 10.53
N PHE A 34 7.77 -15.70 10.22
CA PHE A 34 8.80 -15.44 11.21
C PHE A 34 8.75 -13.99 11.69
N LYS A 35 8.68 -13.80 13.02
CA LYS A 35 8.79 -12.49 13.68
C LYS A 35 10.21 -12.27 14.20
N PRO A 36 10.92 -11.21 13.77
CA PRO A 36 12.27 -10.90 14.27
C PRO A 36 12.31 -10.60 15.77
N ALA A 37 11.23 -10.04 16.33
CA ALA A 37 11.02 -9.81 17.75
C ALA A 37 9.51 -9.83 18.05
N PRO A 38 9.07 -9.96 19.32
CA PRO A 38 7.66 -10.01 19.68
C PRO A 38 6.82 -8.81 19.21
N THR A 39 7.45 -7.64 19.07
CA THR A 39 6.81 -6.39 18.64
C THR A 39 6.98 -6.09 17.15
N GLU A 40 7.77 -6.88 16.43
CA GLU A 40 8.02 -6.68 15.00
C GLU A 40 7.06 -7.49 14.15
N TRP A 41 6.70 -6.95 13.00
CA TRP A 41 5.87 -7.65 12.03
C TRP A 41 6.68 -8.70 11.25
N SER A 42 6.02 -9.80 10.96
CA SER A 42 6.47 -10.78 9.99
C SER A 42 6.27 -10.28 8.55
N VAL A 43 6.90 -10.92 7.57
CA VAL A 43 6.66 -10.60 6.15
C VAL A 43 5.18 -10.75 5.82
N HIS A 44 4.53 -11.80 6.32
CA HIS A 44 3.10 -12.05 6.11
C HIS A 44 2.23 -10.89 6.61
N GLU A 45 2.46 -10.42 7.85
CA GLU A 45 1.69 -9.29 8.40
C GLU A 45 1.96 -7.99 7.65
N ILE A 46 3.18 -7.78 7.14
CA ILE A 46 3.48 -6.65 6.25
C ILE A 46 2.65 -6.75 4.97
N LEU A 47 2.54 -7.93 4.34
CA LEU A 47 1.75 -8.10 3.12
C LEU A 47 0.26 -7.82 3.36
N VAL A 48 -0.29 -8.30 4.47
CA VAL A 48 -1.68 -8.01 4.84
C VAL A 48 -1.87 -6.52 5.13
N HIS A 49 -0.97 -5.91 5.91
CA HIS A 49 -0.97 -4.48 6.18
C HIS A 49 -0.99 -3.62 4.91
N LEU A 50 -0.26 -4.02 3.87
CA LEU A 50 -0.22 -3.27 2.61
C LEU A 50 -1.61 -3.14 1.96
N ALA A 51 -2.48 -4.12 2.11
CA ALA A 51 -3.85 -4.05 1.58
C ALA A 51 -4.64 -2.92 2.24
N ASP A 52 -4.58 -2.81 3.57
CA ASP A 52 -5.26 -1.74 4.32
C ASP A 52 -4.60 -0.38 4.09
N SER A 53 -3.26 -0.34 4.07
CA SER A 53 -2.50 0.89 3.86
C SER A 53 -2.77 1.49 2.48
N GLU A 54 -2.75 0.67 1.42
CA GLU A 54 -3.08 1.14 0.07
C GLU A 54 -4.55 1.52 -0.07
N SER A 55 -5.47 0.78 0.56
CA SER A 55 -6.90 1.12 0.54
C SER A 55 -7.17 2.48 1.19
N ASN A 56 -6.54 2.74 2.34
CA ASN A 56 -6.58 4.04 3.00
C ASN A 56 -5.94 5.13 2.13
N ALA A 57 -4.76 4.88 1.55
CA ALA A 57 -4.06 5.82 0.69
C ALA A 57 -4.89 6.18 -0.56
N ALA A 58 -5.54 5.21 -1.18
CA ALA A 58 -6.38 5.42 -2.35
C ALA A 58 -7.61 6.28 -2.06
N LEU A 59 -8.23 6.11 -0.89
CA LEU A 59 -9.31 6.99 -0.45
C LEU A 59 -8.79 8.40 -0.16
N ARG A 60 -7.67 8.51 0.57
CA ARG A 60 -7.03 9.80 0.89
C ARG A 60 -6.65 10.57 -0.38
N ALA A 61 -6.10 9.90 -1.39
CA ALA A 61 -5.77 10.52 -2.68
C ALA A 61 -7.01 11.15 -3.33
N ARG A 62 -8.14 10.43 -3.36
CA ARG A 62 -9.40 10.97 -3.90
C ARG A 62 -9.90 12.17 -3.09
N LYS A 63 -9.88 12.08 -1.76
CA LYS A 63 -10.27 13.20 -0.88
C LYS A 63 -9.37 14.42 -1.08
N LEU A 64 -8.06 14.25 -1.18
CA LEU A 64 -7.13 15.35 -1.42
C LEU A 64 -7.41 16.06 -2.76
N ILE A 65 -7.80 15.30 -3.79
CA ILE A 65 -8.13 15.85 -5.11
C ILE A 65 -9.45 16.63 -5.08
N VAL A 66 -10.51 16.06 -4.48
CA VAL A 66 -11.88 16.61 -4.60
C VAL A 66 -12.34 17.45 -3.40
N GLU A 67 -11.67 17.32 -2.26
CA GLU A 67 -11.97 17.99 -0.99
C GLU A 67 -10.68 18.59 -0.38
N PRO A 68 -9.98 19.50 -1.09
CA PRO A 68 -8.70 20.03 -0.63
C PRO A 68 -8.84 20.74 0.73
N GLY A 69 -7.91 20.46 1.65
CA GLY A 69 -7.94 20.96 3.03
C GLY A 69 -8.86 20.18 3.99
N GLY A 70 -9.55 19.14 3.50
CA GLY A 70 -10.37 18.27 4.33
C GLY A 70 -9.58 17.41 5.32
N MET A 71 -10.24 16.99 6.40
CA MET A 71 -9.63 16.10 7.40
C MET A 71 -9.47 14.68 6.84
N LEU A 72 -8.27 14.13 6.98
CA LEU A 72 -7.96 12.73 6.66
C LEU A 72 -8.02 11.88 7.92
N MET A 73 -8.67 10.72 7.84
CA MET A 73 -8.72 9.77 8.94
C MET A 73 -7.34 9.10 9.09
N GLY A 74 -6.75 9.22 10.28
CA GLY A 74 -5.61 8.41 10.71
C GLY A 74 -6.06 7.06 11.25
N TYR A 75 -5.12 6.13 11.38
CA TYR A 75 -5.34 4.86 12.06
C TYR A 75 -4.05 4.41 12.73
N ASP A 76 -4.19 3.64 13.81
CA ASP A 76 -3.06 3.01 14.48
C ASP A 76 -2.80 1.66 13.81
N GLN A 77 -1.73 1.61 13.02
CA GLN A 77 -1.41 0.44 12.22
C GLN A 77 -1.03 -0.79 13.06
N ASP A 78 -0.45 -0.58 14.25
CA ASP A 78 -0.04 -1.66 15.14
C ASP A 78 -1.26 -2.28 15.81
N VAL A 79 -2.22 -1.44 16.22
CA VAL A 79 -3.53 -1.90 16.69
C VAL A 79 -4.28 -2.66 15.60
N TRP A 80 -4.27 -2.18 14.35
CA TRP A 80 -4.93 -2.87 13.24
C TRP A 80 -4.33 -4.25 12.99
N ALA A 81 -3.01 -4.36 13.00
CA ALA A 81 -2.34 -5.64 12.78
C ALA A 81 -2.75 -6.71 13.79
N VAL A 82 -2.94 -6.31 15.06
CA VAL A 82 -3.37 -7.19 16.14
C VAL A 82 -4.88 -7.44 16.11
N GLU A 83 -5.69 -6.39 16.17
CA GLU A 83 -7.14 -6.48 16.38
C GLU A 83 -7.90 -6.98 15.14
N LEU A 84 -7.34 -6.78 13.94
CA LEU A 84 -7.88 -7.37 12.70
C LEU A 84 -7.28 -8.75 12.39
N ASN A 85 -6.43 -9.27 13.28
CA ASN A 85 -5.81 -10.58 13.19
C ASN A 85 -5.09 -10.83 11.85
N TYR A 86 -4.15 -9.95 11.49
CA TYR A 86 -3.44 -10.05 10.20
C TYR A 86 -2.75 -11.41 10.01
N HIS A 87 -2.33 -12.06 11.09
CA HIS A 87 -1.63 -13.34 11.01
C HIS A 87 -2.43 -14.47 10.35
N ASP A 88 -3.76 -14.45 10.49
CA ASP A 88 -4.64 -15.52 9.98
C ASP A 88 -5.33 -15.14 8.66
N GLN A 89 -4.97 -14.00 8.06
CA GLN A 89 -5.55 -13.55 6.80
C GLN A 89 -4.81 -14.15 5.58
N SER A 90 -5.47 -14.08 4.42
CA SER A 90 -4.92 -14.51 3.13
C SER A 90 -3.98 -13.43 2.58
N TRP A 91 -2.69 -13.73 2.48
CA TRP A 91 -1.75 -12.79 1.87
C TRP A 91 -1.97 -12.69 0.35
N GLU A 92 -2.46 -13.76 -0.28
CA GLU A 92 -2.81 -13.78 -1.70
C GLU A 92 -3.92 -12.77 -2.00
N ASP A 93 -4.99 -12.79 -1.19
CA ASP A 93 -6.09 -11.84 -1.34
C ASP A 93 -5.64 -10.40 -1.01
N ALA A 94 -4.80 -10.24 0.02
CA ALA A 94 -4.21 -8.95 0.34
C ALA A 94 -3.40 -8.37 -0.85
N MET A 95 -2.61 -9.21 -1.53
CA MET A 95 -1.86 -8.77 -2.72
C MET A 95 -2.76 -8.45 -3.91
N GLU A 96 -3.88 -9.15 -4.07
CA GLU A 96 -4.88 -8.77 -5.08
C GLU A 96 -5.55 -7.43 -4.78
N VAL A 97 -5.83 -7.13 -3.51
CA VAL A 97 -6.30 -5.80 -3.07
C VAL A 97 -5.25 -4.74 -3.40
N VAL A 98 -3.99 -4.95 -2.99
CA VAL A 98 -2.88 -4.03 -3.29
C VAL A 98 -2.78 -3.78 -4.80
N ARG A 99 -2.81 -4.84 -5.61
CA ARG A 99 -2.71 -4.76 -7.07
C ARG A 99 -3.80 -3.87 -7.67
N LEU A 100 -5.07 -4.11 -7.30
CA LEU A 100 -6.21 -3.39 -7.88
C LEU A 100 -6.30 -1.96 -7.37
N VAL A 101 -6.10 -1.73 -6.07
CA VAL A 101 -6.16 -0.41 -5.46
C VAL A 101 -5.03 0.48 -6.00
N ARG A 102 -3.80 -0.04 -6.09
CA ARG A 102 -2.69 0.68 -6.72
C ARG A 102 -2.95 0.96 -8.18
N LYS A 103 -3.40 -0.02 -8.96
CA LYS A 103 -3.70 0.16 -10.39
C LYS A 103 -4.70 1.30 -10.60
N THR A 104 -5.82 1.30 -9.88
CA THR A 104 -6.85 2.34 -10.07
C THR A 104 -6.38 3.71 -9.62
N THR A 105 -5.56 3.78 -8.56
CA THR A 105 -5.00 5.04 -8.05
C THR A 105 -3.90 5.57 -8.97
N TYR A 106 -3.03 4.72 -9.51
CA TYR A 106 -2.03 5.06 -10.53
C TYR A 106 -2.69 5.67 -11.77
N GLU A 107 -3.71 5.00 -12.32
CA GLU A 107 -4.45 5.48 -13.49
C GLU A 107 -5.18 6.80 -13.22
N LEU A 108 -5.66 7.00 -11.99
CA LEU A 108 -6.25 8.27 -11.55
C LEU A 108 -5.21 9.39 -11.53
N LEU A 109 -4.07 9.16 -10.89
CA LEU A 109 -3.00 10.16 -10.73
C LEU A 109 -2.41 10.58 -12.08
N LYS A 110 -2.27 9.64 -13.03
CA LYS A 110 -1.79 9.95 -14.40
C LYS A 110 -2.70 10.87 -15.20
N LYS A 111 -3.97 10.97 -14.81
CA LYS A 111 -4.98 11.78 -15.49
C LYS A 111 -5.26 13.11 -14.77
N GLN A 112 -4.64 13.34 -13.62
CA GLN A 112 -4.77 14.63 -12.93
C GLN A 112 -3.91 15.70 -13.61
N PRO A 113 -4.41 16.94 -13.72
CA PRO A 113 -3.63 18.03 -14.25
C PRO A 113 -2.61 18.52 -13.19
N ASP A 114 -1.66 19.33 -13.62
CA ASP A 114 -0.53 19.74 -12.78
C ASP A 114 -0.95 20.54 -11.53
N GLU A 115 -2.07 21.28 -11.59
CA GLU A 115 -2.58 22.11 -10.50
C GLU A 115 -3.08 21.31 -9.29
N VAL A 116 -3.27 19.99 -9.44
CA VAL A 116 -3.66 19.09 -8.34
C VAL A 116 -2.48 18.75 -7.42
N PHE A 117 -1.24 18.89 -7.89
CA PHE A 117 -0.02 18.49 -7.19
C PHE A 117 0.73 19.67 -6.58
#